data_AF-A0A3C1HAD8-F1
#
_entry.id   AF-A0A3C1HAD8-F1
#
_cell.length_a   1.000
_cell.length_b   1.000
_cell.length_c   1.000
_cell.angle_alpha   90.00
_cell.angle_beta   90.00
_cell.angle_gamma   90.00
#
_symmetry.space_group_name_H-M   'P 1'
#
loop_
_entity.id
_entity.type
_entity.pdbx_description
1 polymer ?
#
loop_
_entity_poly.entity_id
_entity_poly.type
_entity_poly.pdbx_seq_one_letter_code
_entity_poly.pdbx_strand_id
1 'polypeptide(L)'
;MHPAHPFARLCSAVRILVAILPLLLVPAPCPGAAPGVREIVADLSLDPAAPLAAHLVVRASHITIDGHGALLDGGGLPGDPASLERMGVGILIEGCSDVTVRNLRVRGFATGLVARGCTGLRLE
;
A
#
# COMPACT_ATOMS: atom_id res chain seq x y z
N MET A 1 -8.63 -28.48 79.73
CA MET A 1 -8.75 -27.09 80.25
C MET A 1 -8.73 -26.15 79.06
N HIS A 2 -9.65 -25.17 78.99
CA HIS A 2 -9.50 -23.94 78.19
C HIS A 2 -8.44 -23.02 78.84
N PRO A 3 -7.97 -21.88 78.25
CA PRO A 3 -8.48 -21.09 77.11
C PRO A 3 -7.41 -20.93 75.97
N ALA A 4 -7.39 -19.98 75.02
CA ALA A 4 -8.19 -18.78 74.70
C ALA A 4 -8.15 -18.40 73.20
N HIS A 5 -8.87 -17.33 72.81
CA HIS A 5 -8.58 -16.47 71.65
C HIS A 5 -7.94 -15.13 72.15
N PRO A 6 -7.27 -14.31 71.30
CA PRO A 6 -8.02 -13.30 70.53
C PRO A 6 -7.42 -12.82 69.17
N PHE A 7 -8.34 -12.53 68.23
CA PHE A 7 -8.31 -11.40 67.27
C PHE A 7 -7.00 -10.98 66.58
N ALA A 8 -6.80 -11.46 65.34
CA ALA A 8 -5.97 -10.77 64.34
C ALA A 8 -6.78 -9.71 63.59
N ARG A 9 -6.28 -8.47 63.56
CA ARG A 9 -6.87 -7.30 62.85
C ARG A 9 -6.68 -7.49 61.33
N LEU A 10 -7.71 -7.37 60.48
CA LEU A 10 -8.32 -6.12 59.98
C LEU A 10 -7.30 -5.10 59.42
N CYS A 11 -7.07 -5.15 58.10
CA CYS A 11 -6.78 -4.05 57.15
C CYS A 11 -6.39 -4.68 55.80
N SER A 12 -7.24 -4.69 54.77
CA SER A 12 -7.63 -3.58 53.87
C SER A 12 -6.88 -3.64 52.53
N ALA A 13 -7.63 -4.07 51.50
CA ALA A 13 -7.55 -3.68 50.09
C ALA A 13 -6.16 -3.44 49.43
N VAL A 14 -5.66 -4.47 48.73
CA VAL A 14 -4.83 -4.29 47.53
C VAL A 14 -5.34 -5.22 46.42
N ARG A 15 -6.25 -4.71 45.59
CA ARG A 15 -6.69 -5.36 44.33
C ARG A 15 -5.69 -5.00 43.23
N ILE A 16 -4.66 -5.81 43.02
CA ILE A 16 -3.81 -5.72 41.82
C ILE A 16 -4.30 -6.75 40.81
N LEU A 17 -5.16 -6.30 39.91
CA LEU A 17 -5.54 -7.03 38.71
C LEU A 17 -4.39 -6.88 37.70
N VAL A 18 -3.46 -7.85 37.65
CA VAL A 18 -2.42 -7.88 36.62
C VAL A 18 -3.07 -8.25 35.29
N ALA A 19 -3.45 -7.23 34.52
CA ALA A 19 -3.93 -7.40 33.16
C ALA A 19 -2.76 -7.80 32.25
N ILE A 20 -2.63 -9.11 32.00
CA ILE A 20 -1.72 -9.65 30.99
C ILE A 20 -2.31 -9.32 29.62
N LEU A 21 -2.03 -8.11 29.12
CA LEU A 21 -2.29 -7.76 27.73
C LEU A 21 -1.18 -8.41 26.88
N PRO A 22 -1.50 -9.40 26.02
CA PRO A 22 -0.50 -9.95 25.12
C PRO A 22 -0.06 -8.83 24.18
N LEU A 23 1.24 -8.50 24.22
CA LEU A 23 1.86 -7.52 23.35
C LEU A 23 1.87 -8.08 21.92
N LEU A 24 0.76 -7.89 21.21
CA LEU A 24 0.62 -8.16 19.79
C LEU A 24 1.64 -7.28 19.06
N LEU A 25 2.77 -7.88 18.70
CA LEU A 25 3.79 -7.31 17.83
C LEU A 25 3.18 -7.16 16.44
N VAL A 26 2.41 -6.09 16.23
CA VAL A 26 1.94 -5.68 14.91
C VAL A 26 3.20 -5.28 14.12
N PRO A 27 3.57 -6.02 13.05
CA PRO A 27 4.65 -5.56 12.20
C PRO A 27 4.19 -4.26 11.54
N ALA A 28 4.86 -3.15 11.87
CA ALA A 28 4.61 -1.89 11.20
C ALA A 28 4.90 -2.09 9.70
N PRO A 29 3.97 -1.74 8.79
CA PRO A 29 4.26 -1.79 7.36
C PRO A 29 5.37 -0.77 7.08
N CYS A 30 6.56 -1.25 6.71
CA CYS A 30 7.76 -0.42 6.49
C CYS A 30 7.47 0.68 5.47
N PRO A 31 7.32 1.95 5.88
CA PRO A 31 7.02 3.05 4.97
C PRO A 31 8.34 3.55 4.41
N GLY A 32 8.85 2.88 3.37
CA GLY A 32 10.18 3.19 2.84
C GLY A 32 10.71 2.29 1.72
N ALA A 33 10.01 1.22 1.33
CA ALA A 33 10.30 0.56 0.06
C ALA A 33 9.91 1.49 -1.09
N ALA A 34 10.88 2.21 -1.65
CA ALA A 34 10.65 3.05 -2.82
C ALA A 34 10.07 2.19 -3.96
N PRO A 35 8.97 2.60 -4.62
CA PRO A 35 8.36 1.81 -5.67
C PRO A 35 9.37 1.49 -6.78
N GLY A 36 9.48 0.21 -7.13
CA GLY A 36 10.41 -0.24 -8.16
C GLY A 36 9.95 0.17 -9.55
N VAL A 37 10.88 0.44 -10.47
CA VAL A 37 10.52 0.64 -11.88
C VAL A 37 10.35 -0.73 -12.55
N ARG A 38 9.18 -0.95 -13.17
CA ARG A 38 8.85 -2.15 -13.93
C ARG A 38 8.62 -1.78 -15.40
N GLU A 39 9.49 -2.28 -16.27
CA GLU A 39 9.31 -2.11 -17.71
C GLU A 39 8.30 -3.12 -18.26
N ILE A 40 7.37 -2.64 -19.09
CA ILE A 40 6.30 -3.43 -19.70
C ILE A 40 6.58 -3.54 -21.20
N VAL A 41 6.93 -4.76 -21.60
CA VAL A 41 7.32 -5.13 -22.99
C VAL A 41 6.38 -6.16 -23.64
N ALA A 42 5.33 -6.55 -22.93
CA ALA A 42 4.30 -7.51 -23.34
C ALA A 42 3.01 -7.25 -22.53
N ASP A 43 1.95 -7.98 -22.83
CA ASP A 43 0.70 -7.94 -22.06
C ASP A 43 0.92 -8.18 -20.56
N LEU A 44 0.17 -7.44 -19.74
CA LEU A 44 0.27 -7.49 -18.28
C LEU A 44 -1.12 -7.60 -17.66
N SER A 45 -1.43 -8.73 -17.03
CA SER A 45 -2.51 -8.84 -16.05
C SER A 45 -1.96 -8.65 -14.64
N LEU A 46 -2.61 -7.80 -13.84
CA LEU A 46 -2.31 -7.62 -12.42
C LEU A 46 -3.28 -8.41 -11.53
N ASP A 47 -2.79 -8.84 -10.37
CA ASP A 47 -3.64 -9.44 -9.33
C ASP A 47 -4.43 -8.33 -8.60
N PRO A 48 -5.77 -8.34 -8.62
CA PRO A 48 -6.57 -7.32 -7.93
C PRO A 48 -6.51 -7.41 -6.40
N ALA A 49 -6.07 -8.54 -5.82
CA ALA A 49 -5.95 -8.72 -4.39
C ALA A 49 -4.71 -8.02 -3.78
N ALA A 50 -3.70 -7.70 -4.60
CA ALA A 50 -2.44 -7.14 -4.15
C ALA A 50 -2.21 -5.72 -4.75
N PRO A 51 -2.06 -4.67 -3.92
CA PRO A 51 -1.63 -3.37 -4.44
C PRO A 51 -0.19 -3.45 -4.96
N LEU A 52 0.03 -2.92 -6.16
CA LEU A 52 1.35 -2.90 -6.79
C LEU A 52 2.06 -1.59 -6.47
N ALA A 53 3.14 -1.68 -5.68
CA ALA A 53 4.04 -0.56 -5.39
C ALA A 53 5.17 -0.48 -6.44
N ALA A 54 4.84 0.02 -7.63
CA ALA A 54 5.79 0.15 -8.73
C ALA A 54 5.46 1.33 -9.65
N HIS A 55 6.46 1.83 -10.38
CA HIS A 55 6.27 2.65 -11.57
C HIS A 55 6.19 1.74 -12.80
N LEU A 56 5.20 1.92 -13.66
CA LEU A 56 5.08 1.18 -14.92
C LEU A 56 5.66 2.02 -16.06
N VAL A 57 6.65 1.48 -16.78
CA VAL A 57 7.22 2.11 -17.97
C VAL A 57 6.91 1.23 -19.18
N VAL A 58 5.99 1.67 -20.03
CA VAL A 58 5.57 0.92 -21.21
C VAL A 58 6.54 1.21 -22.36
N ARG A 59 7.12 0.14 -22.91
CA ARG A 59 8.07 0.18 -24.04
C ARG A 59 7.63 -0.67 -25.24
N ALA A 60 6.41 -1.21 -25.22
CA ALA A 60 5.85 -2.01 -26.30
C ALA A 60 4.52 -1.44 -26.82
N SER A 61 4.30 -1.63 -28.12
CA SER A 61 3.05 -1.32 -28.84
C SER A 61 2.16 -2.56 -28.92
N HIS A 62 0.86 -2.36 -29.16
CA HIS A 62 -0.15 -3.41 -29.33
C HIS A 62 -0.33 -4.32 -28.10
N ILE A 63 -0.15 -3.78 -26.89
CA ILE A 63 -0.29 -4.51 -25.63
C ILE A 63 -1.52 -4.06 -24.81
N THR A 64 -2.00 -4.96 -23.96
CA THR A 64 -3.02 -4.69 -22.95
C THR A 64 -2.43 -4.80 -21.54
N ILE A 65 -2.62 -3.76 -20.74
CA ILE A 65 -2.40 -3.73 -19.30
C ILE A 65 -3.77 -3.83 -18.64
N ASP A 66 -4.13 -5.02 -18.17
CA ASP A 66 -5.36 -5.27 -17.42
C ASP A 66 -5.07 -5.22 -15.92
N GLY A 67 -5.59 -4.19 -15.27
CA GLY A 67 -5.52 -4.08 -13.82
C GLY A 67 -6.41 -5.10 -13.11
N HIS A 68 -7.46 -5.63 -13.75
CA HIS A 68 -8.52 -6.44 -13.10
C HIS A 68 -9.17 -5.78 -11.85
N GLY A 69 -9.00 -4.47 -11.67
CA GLY A 69 -9.38 -3.75 -10.45
C GLY A 69 -8.26 -3.62 -9.42
N ALA A 70 -7.00 -3.87 -9.76
CA ALA A 70 -5.83 -3.65 -8.93
C ALA A 70 -5.58 -2.15 -8.66
N LEU A 71 -4.83 -1.89 -7.59
CA LEU A 71 -4.35 -0.56 -7.22
C LEU A 71 -2.84 -0.47 -7.47
N LEU A 72 -2.44 0.41 -8.37
CA LEU A 72 -1.06 0.91 -8.46
C LEU A 72 -0.90 2.03 -7.42
N ASP A 73 -0.07 1.81 -6.40
CA ASP A 73 0.12 2.75 -5.30
C ASP A 73 1.58 3.22 -5.20
N GLY A 74 1.80 4.52 -5.40
CA GLY A 74 3.12 5.13 -5.19
C GLY A 74 3.45 5.36 -3.71
N GLY A 75 2.47 5.27 -2.81
CA GLY A 75 2.67 5.54 -1.38
C GLY A 75 2.72 7.03 -1.00
N GLY A 76 2.60 7.94 -1.97
CA GLY A 76 2.51 9.38 -1.74
C GLY A 76 1.25 9.76 -0.95
N LEU A 77 1.42 10.61 0.07
CA LEU A 77 0.35 10.94 1.02
C LEU A 77 -0.60 12.02 0.48
N PRO A 78 -1.93 11.84 0.57
CA PRO A 78 -2.88 12.88 0.17
C PRO A 78 -2.76 14.09 1.10
N GLY A 79 -2.66 15.28 0.53
CA GLY A 79 -2.44 16.53 1.29
C GLY A 79 -0.98 16.86 1.60
N ASP A 80 -0.02 15.99 1.21
CA ASP A 80 1.41 16.29 1.22
C ASP A 80 1.95 16.30 -0.24
N PRO A 81 2.01 17.47 -0.89
CA PRO A 81 2.55 17.60 -2.24
C PRO A 81 3.99 17.09 -2.35
N ALA A 82 4.84 17.32 -1.35
CA ALA A 82 6.24 16.88 -1.40
C ALA A 82 6.38 15.35 -1.33
N SER A 83 5.41 14.65 -0.72
CA SER A 83 5.29 13.20 -0.77
C SER A 83 4.89 12.69 -2.15
N LEU A 84 3.91 13.34 -2.79
CA LEU A 84 3.45 13.00 -4.14
C LEU A 84 4.52 13.27 -5.21
N GLU A 85 5.15 14.45 -5.19
CA GLU A 85 6.22 14.86 -6.11
C GLU A 85 7.41 13.88 -6.08
N ARG A 86 7.78 13.37 -4.90
CA ARG A 86 8.84 12.35 -4.75
C ARG A 86 8.50 11.04 -5.47
N MET A 87 7.22 10.73 -5.65
CA MET A 87 6.75 9.55 -6.37
C MET A 87 6.52 9.81 -7.86
N GLY A 88 6.60 11.04 -8.36
CA GLY A 88 6.62 11.34 -9.79
C GLY A 88 5.46 10.72 -10.59
N VAL A 89 5.78 9.91 -11.60
CA VAL A 89 4.81 9.32 -12.54
C VAL A 89 4.54 7.85 -12.21
N GLY A 90 3.26 7.47 -12.09
CA GLY A 90 2.84 6.08 -11.87
C GLY A 90 2.94 5.21 -13.14
N ILE A 91 2.41 5.70 -14.26
CA ILE A 91 2.45 5.01 -15.57
C ILE A 91 3.03 5.96 -16.61
N LEU A 92 4.18 5.61 -17.18
CA LEU A 92 4.78 6.30 -18.32
C LEU A 92 4.62 5.44 -19.58
N ILE A 93 4.01 6.00 -20.61
CA ILE A 93 3.89 5.41 -21.94
C ILE A 93 4.58 6.36 -22.92
N GLU A 94 5.61 5.90 -23.63
CA GLU A 94 6.43 6.77 -24.48
C GLU A 94 6.73 6.10 -25.82
N GLY A 95 6.39 6.77 -26.93
CA GLY A 95 6.65 6.30 -28.30
C GLY A 95 5.89 5.03 -28.72
N CYS A 96 4.86 4.61 -27.99
CA CYS A 96 4.12 3.35 -28.23
C CYS A 96 2.79 3.57 -28.96
N SER A 97 2.34 2.55 -29.69
CA SER A 97 1.07 2.54 -30.44
C SER A 97 0.10 1.48 -29.91
N ASP A 98 -1.20 1.73 -30.00
CA ASP A 98 -2.28 0.78 -29.67
C ASP A 98 -2.14 0.11 -28.30
N VAL A 99 -1.70 0.87 -27.29
CA VAL A 99 -1.65 0.41 -25.89
C VAL A 99 -3.04 0.57 -25.27
N THR A 100 -3.54 -0.47 -24.61
CA THR A 100 -4.78 -0.42 -23.82
C THR A 100 -4.44 -0.56 -22.34
N VAL A 101 -4.87 0.39 -21.50
CA VAL A 101 -4.79 0.29 -20.05
C VAL A 101 -6.20 0.25 -19.50
N ARG A 102 -6.59 -0.87 -18.87
CA ARG A 102 -7.96 -1.07 -18.41
C ARG A 102 -8.07 -1.54 -16.97
N ASN A 103 -9.18 -1.21 -16.31
CA ASN A 103 -9.50 -1.65 -14.94
C ASN A 103 -8.40 -1.34 -13.91
N LEU A 104 -7.62 -0.28 -14.09
CA LEU A 104 -6.46 0.03 -13.25
C LEU A 104 -6.69 1.30 -12.42
N ARG A 105 -6.64 1.17 -11.09
CA ARG A 105 -6.67 2.33 -10.19
C ARG A 105 -5.25 2.79 -9.91
N VAL A 106 -4.99 4.10 -9.97
CA VAL A 106 -3.66 4.68 -9.73
C VAL A 106 -3.75 5.75 -8.64
N ARG A 107 -2.89 5.68 -7.62
CA ARG A 107 -2.86 6.61 -6.49
C ARG A 107 -1.42 6.79 -5.96
N GLY A 108 -1.17 7.88 -5.24
CA GLY A 108 0.09 8.05 -4.49
C GLY A 108 1.27 8.51 -5.35
N PHE A 109 1.01 8.98 -6.57
CA PHE A 109 1.97 9.57 -7.50
C PHE A 109 1.65 11.05 -7.71
N ALA A 110 2.62 11.88 -8.11
CA ALA A 110 2.37 13.25 -8.58
C ALA A 110 1.46 13.26 -9.82
N THR A 111 1.72 12.33 -10.75
CA THR A 111 0.92 12.11 -11.95
C THR A 111 0.61 10.63 -12.11
N GLY A 112 -0.67 10.28 -12.20
CA GLY A 112 -1.09 8.87 -12.36
C GLY A 112 -0.63 8.24 -13.67
N LEU A 113 -0.84 8.94 -14.80
CA LEU A 113 -0.45 8.47 -16.13
C LEU A 113 0.09 9.63 -16.98
N VAL A 114 1.19 9.37 -17.70
CA VAL A 114 1.78 10.25 -18.72
C VAL A 114 1.94 9.46 -20.01
N ALA A 115 1.35 9.95 -21.10
CA ALA A 115 1.56 9.42 -22.44
C ALA A 115 2.27 10.46 -23.31
N ARG A 116 3.34 10.07 -24.01
CA ARG A 116 4.17 10.95 -24.85
C ARG A 116 4.42 10.32 -26.21
N GLY A 117 4.12 11.04 -27.29
CA GLY A 117 4.33 10.55 -28.66
C GLY A 117 3.60 9.23 -28.97
N CYS A 118 2.48 8.97 -28.29
CA CYS A 118 1.72 7.72 -28.42
C CYS A 118 0.56 7.85 -29.40
N THR A 119 0.21 6.78 -30.10
CA THR A 119 -0.94 6.72 -31.02
C THR A 119 -1.90 5.62 -30.58
N GLY A 120 -3.21 5.83 -30.65
CA GLY A 120 -4.20 4.76 -30.36
C GLY A 120 -4.28 4.28 -28.90
N LEU A 121 -3.78 5.07 -27.94
CA LEU A 121 -3.92 4.77 -26.50
C LEU A 121 -5.41 4.69 -26.10
N ARG A 122 -5.79 3.61 -25.41
CA ARG A 122 -7.12 3.41 -24.82
C ARG A 122 -7.03 3.32 -23.30
N LEU A 123 -7.96 3.98 -22.61
CA LEU A 123 -8.13 3.95 -21.16
C LEU A 123 -9.56 3.49 -20.87
N GLU A 124 -9.72 2.41 -20.08
CA GLU A 124 -11.00 1.75 -19.79
C GLU A 124 -11.22 1.48 -18.29
#